data_AF-A0A3D2C339-F1
#
_entry.id   AF-A0A3D2C339-F1
#
_cell.length_a   1.000
_cell.length_b   1.000
_cell.length_c   1.000
_cell.angle_alpha   90.00
_cell.angle_beta   90.00
_cell.angle_gamma   90.00
#
_symmetry.space_group_name_H-M   'P 1'
#
loop_
_entity.id
_entity.type
_entity.pdbx_description
1 polymer ?
#
loop_
_entity_poly.entity_id
_entity_poly.type
_entity_poly.pdbx_seq_one_letter_code
_entity_poly.pdbx_strand_id
1 'polypeptide(L)' 'LYINEFMASNASGIQDAGGAYPDWIELYNAGDERIDLGGWTITDDLAESDKHALASTLSIEAGEFLLLFADDDDDEGD' A
#
# COMPACT_ATOMS: atom_id res chain seq x y z
N LEU A 1 -12.42 -2.74 -4.58
CA LEU A 1 -11.17 -2.20 -4.02
C LEU A 1 -11.12 -0.70 -4.30
N TYR A 2 -10.76 0.09 -3.30
CA TYR A 2 -10.64 1.54 -3.40
C TYR A 2 -9.29 1.97 -2.82
N ILE A 3 -8.72 3.04 -3.38
CA ILE A 3 -7.79 3.88 -2.62
C ILE A 3 -8.66 4.69 -1.67
N ASN A 4 -8.54 4.43 -0.36
CA ASN A 4 -9.37 5.05 0.66
C ASN A 4 -8.75 6.34 1.19
N GLU A 5 -7.44 6.33 1.45
CA GLU A 5 -6.70 7.48 1.95
C GLU A 5 -5.29 7.52 1.33
N PHE A 6 -4.75 8.73 1.23
CA PHE A 6 -3.40 8.98 0.74
C PHE A 6 -2.76 10.10 1.59
N MET A 7 -1.64 9.77 2.24
CA MET A 7 -0.88 10.68 3.07
C MET A 7 0.49 10.95 2.43
N ALA A 8 0.65 12.12 1.82
CA ALA A 8 1.87 12.53 1.11
C ALA A 8 2.76 13.50 1.92
N SER A 9 2.44 13.72 3.19
CA SER A 9 3.24 14.57 4.09
C SER A 9 2.93 14.23 5.54
N ASN A 10 3.54 13.14 6.00
CA ASN A 10 3.30 12.60 7.33
C ASN A 10 4.34 13.14 8.33
N ALA A 11 3.93 14.06 9.22
CA ALA A 11 4.85 14.63 10.22
C ALA A 11 4.65 14.08 11.63
N SER A 12 3.50 13.45 11.90
CA SER A 12 3.11 13.01 13.24
C SER A 12 2.00 11.95 13.26
N GLY A 13 1.72 11.32 12.11
CA GLY A 13 0.65 10.34 11.95
C GLY A 13 1.11 8.92 12.26
N ILE A 14 0.84 8.00 11.35
CA ILE A 14 1.25 6.59 11.45
C ILE A 14 2.77 6.50 11.23
N GLN A 15 3.44 5.66 12.02
CA GLN A 15 4.86 5.36 11.83
C GLN A 15 5.01 3.99 11.16
N ASP A 16 6.09 3.83 10.41
CA ASP A 16 6.56 2.50 10.00
C ASP A 16 7.21 1.72 11.17
N ALA A 17 7.73 0.54 10.86
CA ALA A 17 8.40 -0.31 11.84
C ALA A 17 9.74 0.28 12.34
N GLY A 18 10.41 1.11 11.52
CA GLY A 18 11.63 1.85 11.86
C GLY A 18 11.38 3.07 12.75
N GLY A 19 10.12 3.50 12.89
CA GLY A 19 9.71 4.67 13.65
C GLY A 19 9.79 5.98 12.85
N ALA A 20 9.99 5.91 11.53
CA ALA A 20 9.86 7.08 10.67
C ALA A 20 8.39 7.34 10.32
N TYR A 21 8.12 8.49 9.71
CA TYR A 21 6.78 8.92 9.28
C TYR A 21 6.76 9.03 7.75
N PRO A 22 6.82 7.92 7.01
CA PRO A 22 6.80 7.95 5.56
C PRO A 22 5.41 8.31 5.05
N ASP A 23 5.37 8.57 3.74
CA ASP A 23 4.12 8.63 3.00
C ASP A 23 3.48 7.24 2.96
N TRP A 24 2.16 7.20 2.83
CA TRP A 24 1.44 5.94 2.75
C TRP A 24 0.12 6.04 1.99
N ILE A 25 -0.32 4.90 1.49
CA ILE A 25 -1.59 4.71 0.78
C ILE A 25 -2.40 3.67 1.55
N GLU A 26 -3.67 3.96 1.82
CA GLU A 26 -4.59 2.97 2.37
C GLU A 26 -5.51 2.43 1.27
N LEU A 27 -5.54 1.11 1.15
CA LEU A 27 -6.47 0.38 0.30
C LEU A 27 -7.61 -0.19 1.14
N TYR A 28 -8.84 -0.05 0.66
CA TYR A 28 -10.03 -0.60 1.31
C TYR A 28 -10.76 -1.58 0.39
N ASN A 29 -10.98 -2.79 0.89
CA ASN A 29 -11.84 -3.75 0.23
C ASN A 29 -13.29 -3.60 0.70
N ALA A 30 -14.07 -2.72 0.04
CA ALA A 30 -15.51 -2.59 0.31
C ALA A 30 -16.38 -3.74 -0.23
N GLY A 31 -15.77 -4.78 -0.82
CA GLY A 31 -16.49 -5.96 -1.30
C GLY A 31 -16.87 -6.92 -0.18
N ASP A 32 -17.55 -7.99 -0.56
CA ASP A 32 -17.97 -9.10 0.30
C ASP A 32 -17.08 -10.35 0.15
N GLU A 33 -16.08 -10.31 -0.73
CA GLU A 33 -15.11 -11.38 -0.97
C GLU A 33 -13.67 -10.90 -0.75
N ARG A 34 -12.77 -11.82 -0.40
CA ARG A 34 -11.32 -11.59 -0.32
C ARG A 34 -10.77 -11.22 -1.69
N ILE A 35 -9.90 -10.20 -1.73
CA ILE A 35 -9.16 -9.82 -2.93
C ILE A 35 -7.70 -10.25 -2.78
N ASP A 36 -7.23 -11.06 -3.74
CA ASP A 36 -5.81 -11.39 -3.90
C ASP A 36 -5.13 -10.28 -4.73
N LEU A 37 -4.07 -9.69 -4.18
CA LEU A 37 -3.28 -8.63 -4.80
C LEU A 37 -2.01 -9.17 -5.45
N GLY A 38 -1.81 -10.49 -5.46
CA GLY A 38 -0.66 -11.11 -6.10
C GLY A 38 -0.53 -10.70 -7.56
N GLY A 39 0.63 -10.14 -7.92
CA GLY A 39 0.93 -9.66 -9.28
C GLY A 39 0.34 -8.28 -9.61
N TRP A 40 -0.29 -7.60 -8.66
CA TRP A 40 -0.66 -6.21 -8.79
C TRP A 40 0.55 -5.30 -8.60
N THR A 41 0.47 -4.10 -9.15
CA THR A 41 1.51 -3.08 -9.05
C THR A 41 0.88 -1.74 -8.67
N ILE A 42 1.68 -0.91 -8.02
CA ILE A 42 1.40 0.52 -7.83
C ILE A 42 2.37 1.29 -8.71
N THR A 43 1.86 2.30 -9.39
CA THR A 43 2.67 3.20 -10.19
C THR A 43 2.08 4.61 -10.20
N ASP A 44 2.97 5.60 -10.24
CA ASP A 44 2.68 7.00 -10.49
C ASP A 44 2.90 7.40 -11.97
N ASP A 45 3.47 6.49 -12.77
CA ASP A 45 3.67 6.66 -14.21
C ASP A 45 3.12 5.46 -15.00
N LEU A 46 2.11 5.70 -15.84
CA LEU A 46 1.51 4.66 -16.68
C LEU A 46 2.48 4.07 -17.71
N ALA A 47 3.59 4.76 -18.01
CA ALA A 47 4.68 4.20 -18.83
C ALA A 47 5.55 3.20 -18.06
N GLU A 48 5.54 3.24 -16.73
CA GLU A 48 6.27 2.37 -15.81
C GLU A 48 5.28 1.55 -14.97
N SER A 49 4.44 0.74 -15.64
CA SER A 49 3.33 0.02 -14.98
C SER A 49 3.77 -1.02 -13.95
N ASP A 50 5.03 -1.43 -13.96
CA ASP A 50 5.63 -2.47 -13.11
C ASP A 50 6.55 -1.91 -12.00
N LYS A 51 6.54 -0.59 -11.78
CA LYS A 51 7.47 0.11 -10.88
C LYS A 51 7.50 -0.43 -9.44
N HIS A 52 6.33 -0.61 -8.80
CA HIS A 52 6.24 -1.15 -7.44
C HIS A 52 5.31 -2.37 -7.41
N ALA A 53 5.89 -3.56 -7.56
CA ALA A 53 5.14 -4.81 -7.51
C ALA A 53 4.78 -5.20 -6.07
N LEU A 54 3.53 -5.56 -5.84
CA LEU A 54 3.07 -6.04 -4.54
C LEU A 54 3.48 -7.50 -4.32
N ALA A 55 3.73 -7.87 -3.06
CA ALA A 55 4.07 -9.23 -2.70
C ALA A 55 2.99 -10.22 -3.18
N SER A 56 3.42 -11.36 -3.73
CA SER A 56 2.51 -12.34 -4.33
C SER A 56 1.56 -13.01 -3.33
N THR A 57 1.82 -12.87 -2.04
CA THR A 57 1.00 -13.39 -0.94
C THR A 57 0.02 -12.36 -0.37
N LEU A 58 0.04 -11.12 -0.88
CA LEU A 58 -0.71 -10.01 -0.31
C LEU A 58 -2.19 -10.09 -0.70
N SER A 59 -3.06 -9.80 0.28
CA SER A 59 -4.50 -9.90 0.09
C SER A 59 -5.24 -9.02 1.08
N ILE A 60 -6.47 -8.64 0.75
CA ILE A 60 -7.35 -7.90 1.64
C ILE A 60 -8.67 -8.66 1.79
N GLU A 61 -9.01 -9.06 3.01
CA GLU A 61 -10.31 -9.67 3.30
C GLU A 61 -11.47 -8.68 3.07
N ALA A 62 -12.69 -9.20 2.99
CA ALA A 62 -13.88 -8.36 2.84
C ALA A 62 -14.02 -7.39 4.02
N GLY A 63 -14.14 -6.09 3.74
CA GLY A 63 -14.28 -5.05 4.74
C GLY A 63 -12.99 -4.62 5.43
N GLU A 64 -11.84 -5.20 5.08
CA GLU A 64 -10.54 -4.86 5.68
C GLU A 64 -9.79 -3.77 4.91
N PHE A 65 -8.78 -3.21 5.60
CA PHE A 65 -7.89 -2.17 5.10
C PHE A 65 -6.47 -2.71 5.01
N LEU A 66 -5.70 -2.18 4.06
CA LEU A 66 -4.29 -2.46 3.91
C LEU A 66 -3.54 -1.15 3.75
N LEU A 67 -2.54 -0.93 4.59
CA LEU A 67 -1.68 0.24 4.54
C LEU A 67 -0.39 -0.13 3.82
N LEU A 68 -0.03 0.66 2.82
CA LEU A 68 1.18 0.52 2.04
C LEU A 68 2.04 1.74 2.31
N PHE A 69 3.18 1.54 2.95
CA PHE A 69 4.17 2.59 3.08
C PHE A 69 4.84 2.83 1.73
N ALA A 70 5.01 4.11 1.40
CA ALA A 70 5.71 4.59 0.23
C ALA A 70 6.97 5.33 0.71
N ASP A 71 7.80 4.61 1.47
CA ASP A 71 9.16 5.05 1.73
C ASP A 71 10.03 4.81 0.48
N ASP A 72 11.11 5.57 0.40
CA ASP A 72 12.11 5.45 -0.68
C ASP A 72 13.15 4.37 -0.30
N ASP A 73 12.82 3.49 0.66
CA ASP A 73 13.74 2.54 1.30
C ASP A 73 13.27 1.09 1.09
N ASP A 74 13.85 0.45 0.08
CA ASP A 74 13.53 -0.94 -0.29
C ASP A 74 13.90 -1.97 0.81
N ASP A 75 14.64 -1.58 1.86
CA ASP A 75 15.17 -2.49 2.88
C ASP A 75 14.21 -2.71 4.09
N GLU A 76 13.11 -1.94 4.20
CA GLU A 76 12.19 -1.99 5.36
C GLU A 76 10.77 -2.53 5.07
N GLY A 77 10.50 -3.00 3.84
CA GLY A 77 9.20 -3.56 3.47
C GLY A 77 8.95 -4.99 3.99
N ASP A 78 8.06 -5.14 4.98
CA ASP A 78 7.50 -6.43 5.43
C ASP A 78 6.19 -6.80 4.69
#